data_AF-A0A528CNW7-F1
#
_entry.id   AF-A0A528CNW7-F1
#
_cell.length_a   1.000
_cell.length_b   1.000
_cell.length_c   1.000
_cell.angle_alpha   90.00
_cell.angle_beta   90.00
_cell.angle_gamma   90.00
#
_symmetry.space_group_name_H-M   'P 1'
#
loop_
_entity.id
_entity.type
_entity.pdbx_description
1 polymer ?
#
loop_
_entity_poly.entity_id
_entity_poly.type
_entity_poly.pdbx_seq_one_letter_code
_entity_poly.pdbx_strand_id
1 'polypeptide(L)'
;SSPGTRPFRISSATGLQIPLPWTASGRLLLAGFERAVIEDMVSEDDLVLPDGRRLLLDDFIADIATAGAAGYCVTSGLVDAYTKCLAAPIFS
;
A
#
# COMPACT_ATOMS: atom_id res chain seq x y z
N SER A 1 -8.83 13.26 -25.90
CA SER A 1 -9.62 12.02 -25.77
C SER A 1 -10.61 12.22 -24.64
N SER A 2 -11.92 12.20 -24.92
CA SER A 2 -12.92 12.32 -23.86
C SER A 2 -12.82 11.10 -22.93
N PRO A 3 -12.74 11.25 -21.60
CA PRO A 3 -12.69 10.09 -20.70
C PRO A 3 -14.00 9.32 -20.81
N GLY A 4 -13.94 8.03 -21.14
CA GLY A 4 -15.11 7.16 -21.15
C GLY A 4 -15.72 7.06 -19.75
N THR A 5 -17.04 7.22 -19.66
CA THR A 5 -17.82 7.17 -18.41
C THR A 5 -17.78 5.75 -17.84
N ARG A 6 -16.83 5.47 -16.95
CA ARG A 6 -16.83 4.25 -16.13
C ARG A 6 -17.44 4.56 -14.77
N PRO A 7 -18.31 3.69 -14.21
CA PRO A 7 -19.00 3.94 -12.94
C PRO A 7 -18.07 4.18 -11.74
N PHE A 8 -16.83 3.67 -11.80
CA PHE A 8 -15.81 3.84 -10.77
C PHE A 8 -14.50 4.28 -11.41
N ARG A 9 -13.86 5.31 -10.84
CA ARG A 9 -12.57 5.84 -11.29
C ARG A 9 -11.55 5.77 -10.17
N ILE A 10 -10.62 4.83 -10.29
CA ILE A 10 -9.40 4.82 -9.47
C ILE A 10 -8.46 5.83 -10.12
N SER A 11 -8.27 6.98 -9.50
CA SER A 11 -7.33 8.01 -9.98
C SER A 11 -6.00 7.91 -9.25
N SER A 12 -4.91 8.00 -10.01
CA SER A 12 -3.56 8.23 -9.50
C SER A 12 -2.91 9.33 -10.32
N ALA A 13 -1.98 10.09 -9.72
CA ALA A 13 -1.24 11.15 -10.39
C ALA A 13 0.26 10.91 -10.19
N THR A 14 1.04 11.08 -11.26
CA THR A 14 2.50 11.04 -11.15
C THR A 14 2.98 12.13 -10.21
N GLY A 15 3.88 11.77 -9.29
CA GLY A 15 4.40 12.69 -8.26
C GLY A 15 3.54 12.78 -7.01
N LEU A 16 2.40 12.10 -6.94
CA LEU A 16 1.61 12.00 -5.71
C LEU A 16 2.36 11.15 -4.67
N GLN A 17 2.49 11.69 -3.46
CA GLN A 17 3.00 10.97 -2.30
C GLN A 17 1.83 10.33 -1.55
N ILE A 18 1.93 9.03 -1.28
CA ILE A 18 0.96 8.28 -0.49
C ILE A 18 1.74 7.49 0.56
N PRO A 19 1.26 7.42 1.83
CA PRO A 19 1.90 6.62 2.86
C PRO A 19 2.10 5.16 2.44
N LEU A 20 3.28 4.61 2.75
CA LEU A 20 3.61 3.21 2.42
C LEU A 20 2.56 2.21 2.94
N PRO A 21 2.04 2.35 4.19
CA PRO A 21 0.99 1.47 4.71
C PRO A 21 -0.35 1.54 3.96
N TRP A 22 -0.55 2.44 3.00
CA TRP A 22 -1.79 2.49 2.22
C TRP A 22 -1.70 1.76 0.88
N THR A 23 -0.51 1.28 0.50
CA THR A 23 -0.24 0.77 -0.85
C THR A 23 0.22 -0.69 -0.87
N ALA A 24 -0.27 -1.48 -1.84
CA ALA A 24 0.23 -2.85 -2.05
C ALA A 24 1.73 -2.87 -2.41
N SER A 25 2.18 -1.88 -3.20
CA SER A 25 3.59 -1.74 -3.57
C SER A 25 4.48 -1.43 -2.37
N GLY A 26 4.03 -0.63 -1.41
CA GLY A 26 4.79 -0.35 -0.18
C GLY A 26 5.14 -1.61 0.60
N ARG A 27 4.25 -2.61 0.63
CA ARG A 27 4.54 -3.90 1.27
C ARG A 27 5.70 -4.63 0.61
N LEU A 28 5.74 -4.62 -0.74
CA LEU A 28 6.80 -5.28 -1.50
C LEU A 28 8.11 -4.49 -1.48
N LEU A 29 8.05 -3.16 -1.52
CA LEU A 29 9.23 -2.30 -1.48
C LEU A 29 10.03 -2.49 -0.19
N LEU A 30 9.34 -2.77 0.91
CA LEU A 30 9.94 -3.02 2.23
C LEU A 30 10.21 -4.51 2.48
N ALA A 31 9.91 -5.41 1.54
CA ALA A 31 10.16 -6.83 1.71
C ALA A 31 11.67 -7.09 1.87
N GLY A 32 12.04 -7.79 2.94
CA GLY A 32 13.44 -8.07 3.28
C GLY A 32 14.14 -7.00 4.12
N PHE A 33 13.45 -5.90 4.47
CA PHE A 33 13.95 -4.94 5.44
C PHE A 33 13.77 -5.46 6.86
N GLU A 34 14.70 -5.11 7.74
CA GLU A 34 14.59 -5.40 9.17
C GLU A 34 13.45 -4.62 9.80
N ARG A 35 12.77 -5.21 10.79
CA ARG A 35 11.63 -4.59 11.49
C ARG A 35 11.92 -3.16 11.95
N ALA A 36 13.06 -2.94 12.61
CA ALA A 36 13.42 -1.63 13.13
C ALA A 36 13.53 -0.55 12.03
N VAL A 37 13.97 -0.93 10.83
CA VAL A 37 14.05 0.00 9.69
C VAL A 37 12.64 0.35 9.19
N ILE A 38 11.72 -0.62 9.18
CA ILE A 38 10.32 -0.40 8.79
C ILE A 38 9.64 0.52 9.81
N GLU A 39 9.87 0.30 11.11
CA GLU A 39 9.34 1.13 12.20
C GLU A 39 9.82 2.60 12.08
N ASP A 40 11.09 2.83 11.72
CA ASP A 40 11.64 4.18 11.49
C ASP A 40 11.09 4.88 10.23
N MET A 41 10.54 4.12 9.27
CA MET A 41 10.02 4.65 8.00
C MET A 41 8.53 5.02 8.04
N VAL A 42 7.81 4.66 9.10
CA VAL A 42 6.36 4.81 9.19
C VAL A 42 6.01 5.65 10.41
N SER A 43 5.38 6.81 10.18
CA SER A 43 4.85 7.61 11.29
C SER A 43 3.49 7.11 11.76
N GLU A 44 3.10 7.54 12.96
CA GLU A 44 1.77 7.25 13.53
C GLU A 44 0.61 7.73 12.64
N ASP A 45 0.80 8.84 11.91
CA ASP A 45 -0.19 9.42 11.01
C ASP A 45 -0.31 8.61 9.69
N ASP A 46 0.78 7.97 9.25
CA ASP A 46 0.79 7.10 8.07
C ASP A 46 -0.09 5.84 8.25
N LEU A 47 -0.41 5.50 9.50
CA LEU A 47 -1.28 4.37 9.85
C LEU A 47 -2.77 4.73 9.83
N VAL A 48 -3.15 5.99 9.66
CA VAL A 48 -4.55 6.43 9.63
C VAL A 48 -5.02 6.56 8.18
N LEU A 49 -5.92 5.69 7.75
CA LEU A 49 -6.50 5.71 6.40
C LEU A 49 -7.38 6.96 6.16
N PRO A 50 -7.69 7.31 4.90
CA PRO A 50 -8.53 8.46 4.58
C PRO A 50 -9.93 8.44 5.20
N ASP A 51 -10.46 7.26 5.51
CA ASP A 51 -11.76 7.07 6.17
C ASP A 51 -11.67 7.04 7.71
N GLY A 52 -10.48 7.29 8.27
CA GLY A 52 -10.21 7.32 9.71
C GLY A 52 -9.91 5.96 10.33
N ARG A 53 -9.97 4.85 9.58
CA ARG A 53 -9.54 3.55 10.10
C ARG A 53 -8.04 3.57 10.37
N ARG A 54 -7.64 2.98 11.49
CA ARG A 54 -6.24 2.85 11.88
C ARG A 54 -5.72 1.45 11.60
N LEU A 55 -4.63 1.38 10.85
CA LEU A 55 -3.86 0.16 10.65
C LEU A 55 -3.00 -0.12 11.88
N LEU A 56 -2.79 -1.40 12.20
CA LEU A 56 -1.81 -1.80 13.20
C LEU A 56 -0.44 -1.94 12.51
N LEU A 57 0.60 -1.37 13.12
CA LEU A 57 1.96 -1.44 12.58
C LEU A 57 2.45 -2.90 12.50
N ASP A 58 2.14 -3.71 13.50
CA ASP A 58 2.49 -5.14 13.50
C ASP A 58 1.81 -5.90 12.35
N ASP A 59 0.54 -5.59 12.04
CA ASP A 59 -0.16 -6.20 10.90
C ASP A 59 0.47 -5.76 9.58
N PHE A 60 0.86 -4.48 9.45
CA PHE A 60 1.57 -4.00 8.28
C PHE A 60 2.92 -4.70 8.08
N ILE A 61 3.68 -4.93 9.16
CA ILE A 61 4.95 -5.68 9.12
C ILE A 61 4.71 -7.14 8.74
N ALA A 62 3.65 -7.77 9.26
CA ALA A 62 3.27 -9.14 8.88
C ALA A 62 2.86 -9.23 7.40
N ASP A 63 2.15 -8.23 6.88
CA ASP A 63 1.79 -8.11 5.47
C ASP A 63 3.04 -7.95 4.58
N ILE A 64 4.06 -7.20 5.00
CA ILE A 64 5.35 -7.08 4.30
C ILE A 64 6.01 -8.46 4.17
N ALA A 65 6.12 -9.19 5.28
CA ALA A 65 6.71 -10.52 5.29
C ALA A 65 5.95 -11.49 4.37
N THR A 66 4.62 -11.45 4.42
CA THR A 66 3.75 -12.25 3.56
C THR A 66 3.93 -11.90 2.09
N ALA A 67 3.95 -10.61 1.75
CA ALA A 67 4.15 -10.14 0.38
C ALA A 67 5.52 -10.54 -0.18
N GLY A 68 6.57 -10.44 0.65
CA GLY A 68 7.92 -10.88 0.30
C GLY A 68 7.98 -12.38 0.00
N ALA A 69 7.36 -13.21 0.84
CA ALA A 69 7.31 -14.66 0.63
C ALA A 69 6.48 -15.04 -0.62
N ALA A 70 5.39 -14.33 -0.89
CA ALA A 70 4.51 -14.59 -2.02
C ALA A 70 5.06 -14.06 -3.36
N GLY A 71 5.94 -13.05 -3.34
CA GLY A 71 6.44 -12.36 -4.53
C GLY A 71 5.41 -11.41 -5.18
N TYR A 72 4.27 -11.19 -4.53
CA TYR A 72 3.26 -10.22 -4.94
C TYR A 72 2.45 -9.76 -3.71
N CYS A 73 1.72 -8.65 -3.82
CA CYS A 73 0.84 -8.16 -2.76
C CYS A 73 -0.53 -7.79 -3.33
N VAL A 74 -1.59 -8.20 -2.67
CA VAL A 74 -2.97 -7.78 -2.96
C VAL A 74 -3.51 -7.06 -1.75
N THR A 75 -4.00 -5.84 -1.94
CA THR A 75 -4.74 -5.09 -0.90
C THR A 75 -6.14 -4.76 -1.38
N SER A 76 -7.07 -4.58 -0.45
CA SER A 76 -8.47 -4.26 -0.73
C SER A 76 -8.95 -3.21 0.24
N GLY A 77 -9.61 -2.18 -0.28
CA GLY A 77 -10.30 -1.23 0.58
C GLY A 77 -9.37 -0.35 1.42
N LEU A 78 -8.12 -0.08 1.02
CA LEU A 78 -7.22 0.79 1.81
C LEU A 78 -7.55 2.27 1.61
N VAL A 79 -7.28 2.81 0.42
CA VAL A 79 -7.55 4.23 0.09
C VAL A 79 -9.02 4.47 -0.18
N ASP A 80 -9.70 3.52 -0.83
CA ASP A 80 -11.12 3.56 -1.18
C ASP A 80 -11.72 2.16 -1.01
N ALA A 81 -12.90 2.07 -0.40
CA ALA A 81 -13.54 0.82 0.00
C ALA A 81 -13.86 -0.13 -1.18
N TYR A 82 -13.98 0.39 -2.40
CA TYR A 82 -14.32 -0.37 -3.59
C TYR A 82 -13.09 -0.71 -4.45
N THR A 83 -11.90 -0.32 -4.01
CA THR A 83 -10.66 -0.49 -4.75
C THR A 83 -9.88 -1.71 -4.29
N LYS A 84 -9.36 -2.49 -5.25
CA LYS A 84 -8.34 -3.52 -5.01
C LYS A 84 -7.07 -3.16 -5.76
N CYS A 85 -5.93 -3.34 -5.12
CA CYS A 85 -4.61 -3.11 -5.71
C CYS A 85 -3.83 -4.43 -5.74
N LEU A 86 -3.13 -4.67 -6.85
CA LEU A 86 -2.16 -5.75 -7.00
C LEU A 86 -0.81 -5.12 -7.32
N ALA A 87 0.24 -5.58 -6.65
CA ALA A 87 1.62 -5.18 -6.93
C ALA A 87 2.50 -6.42 -7.11
N ALA A 88 3.50 -6.30 -7.98
CA ALA A 88 4.57 -7.28 -8.18
C ALA A 88 5.91 -6.51 -8.30
N PRO A 89 7.02 -7.08 -7.80
CA PRO A 89 8.31 -6.40 -7.85
C PRO A 89 8.87 -6.38 -9.27
N ILE A 90 9.58 -5.30 -9.61
CA ILE A 90 10.38 -5.19 -10.82
C ILE A 90 11.84 -5.10 -10.38
N PHE A 91 12.66 -6.04 -10.81
CA PHE A 91 14.09 -6.07 -10.56
C PHE A 91 14.85 -5.60 -11.80
N SER A 92 15.98 -4.92 -11.60
CA SER A 92 16.90 -4.50 -12.67
C SER A 92 17.99 -5.52 -12.93
#